data_AF-A0A443LRS1-F1
#
_entry.id   AF-A0A443LRS1-F1
#
_cell.length_a   1.000
_cell.length_b   1.000
_cell.length_c   1.000
_cell.angle_alpha   90.00
_cell.angle_beta   90.00
_cell.angle_gamma   90.00
#
_symmetry.space_group_name_H-M   'P 1'
#
loop_
_entity.id
_entity.type
_entity.pdbx_description
1 polymer ?
#
loop_
_entity_poly.entity_id
_entity_poly.type
_entity_poly.pdbx_seq_one_letter_code
_entity_poly.pdbx_strand_id
1 'polypeptide(L)'
;MTELTEREIEKIEAERAKIFTAPWFRDLVAGRLGLGDTFWIGNYGVLLGVVPLVVLVSGLLYAQLPDLMTPFLQLFAAALGLWRLVTLRALARARTRLAAPGAWPIVGLIWTLGEAITAFVYAATL
;
A
#
# COMPACT_ATOMS: atom_id res chain seq x y z
N MET A 1 -5.54 27.16 -16.70
CA MET A 1 -5.83 25.72 -16.65
C MET A 1 -6.89 25.47 -17.70
N THR A 2 -6.68 24.55 -18.63
CA THR A 2 -7.70 24.17 -19.63
C THR A 2 -8.84 23.49 -18.88
N GLU A 3 -10.08 23.95 -19.07
CA GLU A 3 -11.23 23.24 -18.49
C GLU A 3 -11.34 21.86 -19.14
N LEU A 4 -11.47 20.83 -18.29
CA LEU A 4 -11.71 19.47 -18.74
C LEU A 4 -13.12 19.38 -19.31
N THR A 5 -13.25 18.68 -20.44
CA THR A 5 -14.56 18.37 -21.01
C THR A 5 -15.30 17.36 -20.13
N GLU A 6 -16.64 17.36 -20.15
CA GLU A 6 -17.45 16.38 -19.40
C GLU A 6 -17.05 14.94 -19.68
N ARG A 7 -16.69 14.64 -20.93
CA ARG A 7 -16.21 13.32 -21.36
C ARG A 7 -14.87 12.92 -20.74
N GLU A 8 -13.99 13.88 -20.47
CA GLU A 8 -12.72 13.63 -19.78
C GLU A 8 -12.95 13.40 -18.29
N ILE A 9 -13.90 14.11 -17.67
CA ILE A 9 -14.31 13.89 -16.28
C ILE A 9 -14.88 12.48 -16.12
N GLU A 10 -15.83 12.09 -16.97
CA GLU A 10 -16.47 10.77 -16.92
C GLU A 10 -15.45 9.64 -17.10
N LYS A 11 -14.46 9.84 -17.98
CA LYS A 11 -13.35 8.88 -18.17
C LYS A 11 -12.47 8.76 -16.92
N ILE A 12 -12.17 9.88 -16.26
CA ILE A 12 -11.37 9.88 -15.02
C ILE A 12 -12.14 9.17 -13.90
N GLU A 13 -13.43 9.43 -13.77
CA GLU A 13 -14.30 8.77 -12.78
C GLU A 13 -14.38 7.26 -13.02
N ALA A 14 -14.55 6.84 -14.27
CA ALA A 14 -14.58 5.43 -14.64
C ALA A 14 -13.26 4.69 -14.33
N GLU A 15 -12.11 5.36 -14.49
CA GLU A 15 -10.81 4.80 -14.10
C GLU A 15 -10.65 4.75 -12.56
N ARG A 16 -11.09 5.79 -11.85
CA ARG A 16 -11.03 5.84 -10.38
C ARG A 16 -11.93 4.79 -9.72
N ALA A 17 -13.10 4.51 -10.29
CA ALA A 17 -14.02 3.50 -9.79
C ALA A 17 -13.43 2.07 -9.80
N LYS A 18 -12.37 1.84 -10.58
CA LYS A 18 -11.67 0.54 -10.63
C LYS A 18 -10.67 0.38 -9.49
N ILE A 19 -10.24 1.45 -8.82
CA ILE A 19 -9.24 1.39 -7.74
C ILE A 19 -9.82 0.65 -6.54
N PHE A 20 -8.99 -0.14 -5.85
CA PHE A 20 -9.36 -1.01 -4.71
C PHE A 20 -10.40 -2.10 -5.02
N THR A 21 -10.66 -2.39 -6.31
CA THR A 21 -11.39 -3.59 -6.71
C THR A 21 -10.48 -4.83 -6.70
N ALA A 22 -11.06 -6.03 -6.63
CA ALA A 22 -10.28 -7.27 -6.71
C ALA A 22 -9.40 -7.38 -7.97
N PRO A 23 -9.87 -7.02 -9.19
CA PRO A 23 -9.02 -6.95 -10.37
C PRO A 23 -7.84 -5.98 -10.22
N TRP A 24 -8.07 -4.82 -9.58
CA TRP A 24 -7.03 -3.84 -9.34
C TRP A 24 -5.93 -4.37 -8.41
N PHE A 25 -6.30 -5.05 -7.32
CA PHE A 25 -5.32 -5.70 -6.43
C PHE A 25 -4.50 -6.76 -7.17
N ARG A 26 -5.14 -7.55 -8.03
CA ARG A 26 -4.44 -8.53 -8.88
C ARG A 26 -3.45 -7.86 -9.83
N ASP A 27 -3.79 -6.69 -10.38
CA ASP A 27 -2.91 -5.92 -11.27
C ASP A 27 -1.77 -5.24 -10.51
N LEU A 28 -2.04 -4.73 -9.30
CA LEU A 28 -1.03 -4.19 -8.38
C LEU A 28 0.01 -5.27 -8.04
N VAL A 29 -0.42 -6.39 -7.46
CA VAL A 29 0.48 -7.48 -7.01
C VAL A 29 1.29 -8.07 -8.18
N ALA A 30 0.71 -8.07 -9.38
CA ALA A 30 1.41 -8.53 -10.59
C ALA A 30 2.37 -7.48 -11.21
N GLY A 31 2.48 -6.28 -10.65
CA GLY A 31 3.32 -5.20 -11.20
C GLY A 31 2.86 -4.69 -12.57
N ARG A 32 1.55 -4.77 -12.86
CA ARG A 32 0.95 -4.30 -14.11
C ARG A 32 0.55 -2.82 -14.06
N LEU A 33 0.43 -2.24 -12.87
CA LEU A 33 0.14 -0.82 -12.69
C LEU A 33 1.37 0.06 -13.02
N GLY A 34 1.16 1.37 -13.12
CA GLY A 34 2.23 2.35 -13.27
C GLY A 34 3.13 2.39 -12.04
N LEU A 35 4.36 2.91 -12.18
CA LEU A 35 5.29 3.02 -11.05
C LEU A 35 4.75 3.90 -9.92
N GLY A 36 4.15 5.04 -10.26
CA GLY A 36 3.53 5.95 -9.30
C GLY A 36 2.39 5.27 -8.53
N ASP A 37 1.47 4.62 -9.24
CA ASP A 37 0.33 3.94 -8.62
C ASP A 37 0.77 2.76 -7.75
N THR A 38 1.72 1.97 -8.25
CA THR A 38 2.29 0.83 -7.52
C THR A 38 2.97 1.31 -6.23
N PHE A 39 3.74 2.39 -6.31
CA PHE A 39 4.41 2.96 -5.14
C PHE A 39 3.41 3.63 -4.19
N TRP A 40 2.69 4.68 -4.62
CA TRP A 40 1.86 5.49 -3.73
C TRP A 40 0.62 4.75 -3.25
N ILE A 41 -0.16 4.19 -4.17
CA ILE A 41 -1.44 3.56 -3.83
C ILE A 41 -1.19 2.19 -3.18
N GLY A 42 -0.18 1.45 -3.66
CA GLY A 42 0.24 0.20 -3.03
C GLY A 42 0.73 0.38 -1.60
N ASN A 43 1.60 1.37 -1.34
CA ASN A 43 2.13 1.60 0.01
C ASN A 43 1.15 2.30 0.96
N TYR A 44 0.47 3.34 0.50
CA TYR A 44 -0.26 4.26 1.36
C TYR A 44 -1.76 4.30 1.06
N GLY A 45 -2.16 4.10 -0.20
CA GLY A 45 -3.57 4.11 -0.57
C GLY A 45 -4.39 3.08 0.21
N VAL A 46 -3.89 1.85 0.31
CA VAL A 46 -4.54 0.78 1.10
C VAL A 46 -4.62 1.14 2.58
N LEU A 47 -3.62 1.85 3.11
CA LEU A 47 -3.58 2.24 4.52
C LEU A 47 -4.63 3.28 4.89
N LEU A 48 -5.16 4.05 3.93
CA LEU A 48 -6.26 4.98 4.17
C LEU A 48 -7.52 4.27 4.69
N GLY A 49 -7.74 3.01 4.31
CA GLY A 49 -8.83 2.19 4.86
C GLY A 49 -8.39 1.34 6.06
N VAL A 50 -7.18 0.76 5.99
CA VAL A 50 -6.71 -0.19 7.00
C VAL A 50 -6.35 0.48 8.33
N VAL A 51 -5.69 1.63 8.32
CA VAL A 51 -5.23 2.29 9.56
C VAL A 51 -6.40 2.73 10.45
N PRO A 52 -7.46 3.39 9.95
CA PRO A 52 -8.64 3.68 10.76
C PRO A 52 -9.25 2.43 11.41
N LEU A 53 -9.33 1.32 10.67
CA LEU A 53 -9.84 0.05 11.20
C LEU A 53 -8.94 -0.47 12.34
N VAL A 54 -7.63 -0.44 12.17
CA VAL A 54 -6.66 -0.86 13.21
C VAL A 54 -6.79 0.00 14.45
N VAL A 55 -6.98 1.31 14.30
CA VAL A 55 -7.18 2.24 15.43
C VAL A 55 -8.47 1.90 16.18
N LEU A 56 -9.58 1.65 15.48
CA LEU A 56 -10.86 1.27 16.09
C LEU A 56 -10.75 -0.06 16.83
N VAL A 57 -10.14 -1.08 16.21
CA VAL A 57 -9.93 -2.39 16.85
C VAL A 57 -9.00 -2.25 18.06
N SER A 58 -7.93 -1.47 17.96
CA SER A 58 -7.01 -1.22 19.08
C SER A 58 -7.73 -0.55 20.25
N GLY A 59 -8.60 0.44 19.99
CA GLY A 59 -9.40 1.09 21.02
C GLY A 59 -10.36 0.12 21.71
N LEU A 60 -10.99 -0.78 20.96
CA LEU A 60 -11.86 -1.82 21.53
C LEU A 60 -11.07 -2.83 22.37
N LEU A 61 -9.91 -3.30 21.88
CA LEU A 61 -9.04 -4.22 22.61
C LEU A 61 -8.53 -3.57 23.89
N TYR A 62 -8.09 -2.31 23.83
CA TYR A 62 -7.67 -1.57 25.01
C TYR A 62 -8.77 -1.50 26.09
N ALA A 63 -10.03 -1.30 25.68
CA ALA A 63 -11.16 -1.18 26.60
C ALA A 63 -11.65 -2.53 27.16
N GLN A 64 -11.59 -3.61 26.39
CA GLN A 64 -12.24 -4.88 26.73
C GLN A 64 -11.27 -6.03 27.03
N LEU A 65 -10.14 -6.07 26.34
CA LEU A 65 -9.18 -7.19 26.32
C LEU A 65 -7.73 -6.67 26.20
N PRO A 66 -7.23 -5.89 27.17
CA PRO A 66 -5.95 -5.17 27.04
C PRO A 66 -4.76 -6.09 26.80
N ASP A 67 -4.80 -7.32 27.33
CA ASP A 67 -3.76 -8.34 27.14
C ASP A 67 -3.58 -8.76 25.67
N LEU A 68 -4.60 -8.56 24.83
CA LEU A 68 -4.55 -8.87 23.40
C LEU A 68 -4.02 -7.71 22.55
N MET A 69 -3.81 -6.52 23.14
CA MET A 69 -3.41 -5.33 22.38
C MET A 69 -2.02 -5.49 21.75
N THR A 70 -1.02 -5.90 22.53
CA THR A 70 0.35 -6.10 22.01
C THR A 70 0.39 -7.21 20.95
N PRO A 71 -0.17 -8.42 21.17
CA PRO A 71 -0.24 -9.45 20.14
C PRO A 71 -0.93 -8.99 18.85
N PHE A 72 -2.01 -8.21 18.97
CA PHE A 72 -2.71 -7.66 17.81
C PHE A 72 -1.84 -6.68 17.01
N LEU A 73 -1.15 -5.76 17.68
CA LEU A 73 -0.27 -4.79 17.03
C LEU A 73 0.96 -5.47 16.40
N GLN A 74 1.53 -6.48 17.06
CA GLN A 74 2.60 -7.31 16.49
C GLN A 74 2.14 -8.01 15.21
N LEU A 75 0.96 -8.64 15.24
CA LEU A 75 0.37 -9.30 14.08
C LEU A 75 0.10 -8.31 12.93
N PHE A 76 -0.45 -7.14 13.24
CA PHE A 76 -0.68 -6.09 12.25
C PHE A 76 0.64 -5.62 11.63
N ALA A 77 1.66 -5.37 12.44
CA ALA A 77 2.98 -4.95 11.96
C ALA A 77 3.61 -6.03 11.05
N ALA A 78 3.47 -7.32 11.39
CA ALA A 78 3.94 -8.41 10.53
C ALA A 78 3.17 -8.45 9.20
N ALA A 79 1.85 -8.32 9.23
CA ALA A 79 1.01 -8.28 8.02
C ALA A 79 1.36 -7.07 7.14
N LEU A 80 1.61 -5.90 7.74
CA LEU A 80 2.08 -4.72 7.04
C LEU A 80 3.45 -4.97 6.38
N GLY A 81 4.40 -5.56 7.10
CA GLY A 81 5.71 -5.93 6.53
C GLY A 81 5.58 -6.84 5.31
N LEU A 82 4.74 -7.87 5.39
CA LEU A 82 4.44 -8.76 4.26
C LEU A 82 3.83 -8.00 3.07
N TRP A 83 2.87 -7.11 3.33
CA TRP A 83 2.27 -6.26 2.31
C TRP A 83 3.30 -5.37 1.61
N ARG A 84 4.25 -4.80 2.37
CA ARG A 84 5.35 -3.99 1.81
C ARG A 84 6.29 -4.83 0.96
N LEU A 85 6.58 -6.08 1.32
CA LEU A 85 7.37 -6.99 0.47
C LEU A 85 6.63 -7.33 -0.85
N VAL A 86 5.32 -7.54 -0.79
CA VAL A 86 4.49 -7.74 -2.00
C VAL A 86 4.55 -6.51 -2.90
N THR A 87 4.39 -5.31 -2.31
CA THR A 87 4.46 -4.04 -3.02
C THR A 87 5.85 -3.78 -3.59
N LEU A 88 6.92 -4.11 -2.86
CA LEU A 88 8.31 -4.02 -3.31
C LEU A 88 8.54 -4.88 -4.55
N ARG A 89 8.08 -6.14 -4.52
CA ARG A 89 8.15 -7.05 -5.66
C ARG A 89 7.37 -6.50 -6.86
N ALA A 90 6.16 -6.01 -6.63
CA ALA A 90 5.34 -5.40 -7.68
C ALA A 90 6.04 -4.19 -8.30
N LEU A 91 6.63 -3.33 -7.47
CA LEU A 91 7.36 -2.13 -7.90
C LEU A 91 8.61 -2.50 -8.71
N ALA A 92 9.37 -3.51 -8.28
CA ALA A 92 10.52 -4.01 -9.01
C ALA A 92 10.11 -4.55 -10.40
N ARG A 93 9.00 -5.30 -10.46
CA ARG A 93 8.44 -5.82 -11.72
C ARG A 93 7.90 -4.71 -12.62
N ALA A 94 7.24 -3.70 -12.06
CA ALA A 94 6.77 -2.54 -12.82
C ALA A 94 7.95 -1.75 -13.40
N ARG A 95 9.02 -1.56 -12.61
CA ARG A 95 10.25 -0.89 -13.06
C ARG A 95 10.89 -1.61 -14.25
N THR A 96 11.08 -2.93 -14.15
CA THR A 96 11.71 -3.71 -15.23
C THR A 96 10.84 -3.71 -16.49
N ARG A 97 9.53 -3.90 -16.35
CA ARG A 97 8.57 -3.88 -17.47
C ARG A 97 8.55 -2.53 -18.20
N LEU A 98 8.63 -1.43 -17.47
CA LEU A 98 8.55 -0.08 -18.03
C LEU A 98 9.91 0.49 -18.45
N ALA A 99 11.01 -0.26 -18.25
CA ALA A 99 12.38 0.21 -18.48
C ALA A 99 12.65 1.61 -17.91
N ALA A 100 12.06 1.92 -16.76
CA ALA A 100 11.97 3.28 -16.26
C ALA A 100 13.36 3.85 -15.91
N PRO A 101 13.81 4.92 -16.58
CA PRO A 101 15.10 5.52 -16.32
C PRO A 101 15.09 6.38 -15.04
N GLY A 102 16.29 6.65 -14.52
CA GLY A 102 16.49 7.60 -13.42
C GLY A 102 16.51 7.00 -12.01
N ALA A 103 16.80 7.86 -11.03
CA ALA A 103 16.98 7.46 -9.64
C ALA A 103 15.67 7.26 -8.88
N TRP A 104 14.58 7.93 -9.28
CA TRP A 104 13.31 7.90 -8.55
C TRP A 104 12.71 6.48 -8.37
N PRO A 105 12.69 5.60 -9.39
CA PRO A 105 12.25 4.21 -9.20
C PRO A 105 13.11 3.43 -8.19
N ILE A 106 14.39 3.76 -8.06
CA ILE A 106 15.30 3.12 -7.10
C ILE A 106 15.00 3.61 -5.68
N VAL A 107 14.78 4.91 -5.51
CA VAL A 107 14.37 5.50 -4.22
C VAL A 107 13.08 4.83 -3.72
N GLY A 108 12.09 4.64 -4.60
CA GLY A 108 10.85 3.95 -4.23
C GLY A 108 11.07 2.51 -3.75
N LEU A 109 12.01 1.77 -4.36
CA LEU A 109 12.36 0.41 -3.91
C LEU A 109 13.05 0.41 -2.55
N ILE A 110 14.06 1.28 -2.36
CA ILE A 110 14.80 1.39 -1.10
C ILE A 110 13.86 1.80 0.02
N TRP A 111 13.00 2.79 -0.23
CA TRP A 111 12.01 3.26 0.74
C TRP A 111 11.04 2.14 1.14
N THR A 112 10.46 1.45 0.15
CA THR A 112 9.52 0.35 0.42
C THR A 112 10.18 -0.79 1.18
N LEU A 113 11.45 -1.09 0.89
CA LEU A 113 12.23 -2.08 1.64
C LEU A 113 12.48 -1.63 3.09
N GLY A 114 12.84 -0.36 3.31
CA GLY A 114 13.02 0.21 4.64
C GLY A 114 11.75 0.12 5.48
N GLU A 115 10.60 0.49 4.90
CA GLU A 115 9.28 0.35 5.54
C GLU A 115 8.97 -1.11 5.90
N ALA A 116 9.28 -2.06 5.01
CA ALA A 116 9.08 -3.49 5.29
C ALA A 116 9.93 -3.96 6.48
N ILE A 117 11.21 -3.58 6.52
CA ILE A 117 12.13 -3.93 7.61
C ILE A 117 11.61 -3.33 8.92
N THR A 118 11.29 -2.04 8.93
CA THR A 118 10.75 -1.35 10.11
C THR A 118 9.50 -2.04 10.64
N ALA A 119 8.57 -2.43 9.77
CA ALA A 119 7.37 -3.14 10.16
C ALA A 119 7.67 -4.51 10.81
N PHE A 120 8.63 -5.27 10.27
CA PHE A 120 9.04 -6.54 10.89
C PHE A 120 9.80 -6.36 12.21
N VAL A 121 10.61 -5.30 12.35
CA VAL A 121 11.25 -4.96 13.62
C VAL A 121 10.18 -4.66 14.66
N TYR A 122 9.21 -3.80 14.36
CA TYR A 122 8.09 -3.54 15.26
C TYR A 122 7.32 -4.80 15.62
N ALA A 123 7.05 -5.68 14.64
CA ALA A 123 6.37 -6.94 14.91
C ALA A 123 7.13 -7.85 15.90
N ALA A 124 8.46 -7.76 15.94
CA ALA A 124 9.30 -8.57 16.81
C ALA A 124 9.62 -7.92 18.17
N THR A 125 9.46 -6.59 18.29
CA THR A 125 9.94 -5.84 19.48
C THR A 125 8.85 -5.08 20.24
N LEU A 126 7.61 -5.03 19.74
CA LEU A 126 6.43 -4.54 20.48
C LEU A 126 6.16 -5.39 21.72
#